data_AF-A0A2K8WTF7-F1
#
_entry.id   AF-A0A2K8WTF7-F1
#
_cell.length_a   1.000
_cell.length_b   1.000
_cell.length_c   1.000
_cell.angle_alpha   90.00
_cell.angle_beta   90.00
_cell.angle_gamma   90.00
#
_symmetry.space_group_name_H-M   'P 1'
#
loop_
_entity.id
_entity.type
_entity.pdbx_description
1 polymer ?
#
loop_
_entity_poly.entity_id
_entity_poly.type
_entity_poly.pdbx_seq_one_letter_code
_entity_poly.pdbx_strand_id
1 'polypeptide(L)'
;MKSPQFKTNLDYEKANLLMQPVYIRVVDNIRKQAEINNWDVTYKEINEPFPSHILTQKKRDIVKETNVWFICFQVCFKEFTTEKNEPVEIDSMLVNDSGELNWDEIEKKTQLIVSSFFSDN
;
A
#
# COMPACT_ATOMS: atom_id res chain seq x y z
N MET A 1 -10.46 -10.02 7.37
CA MET A 1 -9.49 -8.91 7.40
C MET A 1 -10.08 -7.84 8.32
N LYS A 2 -9.35 -7.33 9.32
CA LYS A 2 -9.83 -6.17 10.09
C LYS A 2 -9.29 -4.92 9.41
N SER A 3 -10.18 -3.99 9.04
CA SER A 3 -9.79 -2.66 8.62
C SER A 3 -8.99 -1.99 9.75
N PRO A 4 -8.01 -1.12 9.43
CA PRO A 4 -7.27 -0.39 10.44
C PRO A 4 -8.25 0.45 11.27
N GLN A 5 -8.02 0.51 12.58
CA GLN A 5 -8.70 1.47 13.44
C GLN A 5 -7.95 2.79 13.39
N PHE A 6 -8.65 3.91 13.25
CA PHE A 6 -8.02 5.23 13.17
C PHE A 6 -7.91 5.85 14.56
N LYS A 7 -6.81 6.55 14.83
CA LYS A 7 -6.61 7.25 16.10
C LYS A 7 -7.55 8.44 16.26
N THR A 8 -7.86 9.14 15.17
CA THR A 8 -8.78 10.30 15.17
C THR A 8 -9.72 10.28 13.96
N ASN A 9 -10.80 11.07 14.02
CA ASN A 9 -11.66 11.30 12.85
C ASN A 9 -10.91 12.01 11.71
N LEU A 10 -9.98 12.90 12.04
CA LEU A 10 -9.15 13.58 11.03
C LEU A 10 -8.27 12.58 10.27
N ASP A 11 -7.73 11.57 10.95
CA ASP A 11 -6.97 10.49 10.29
C ASP A 11 -7.85 9.70 9.31
N TYR A 12 -9.10 9.43 9.70
CA TYR A 12 -10.07 8.75 8.83
C TYR A 12 -10.40 9.58 7.58
N GLU A 13 -10.67 10.88 7.75
CA GLU A 13 -10.96 11.79 6.62
C GLU A 13 -9.77 11.90 5.66
N LYS A 14 -8.56 12.08 6.20
CA LYS A 14 -7.33 12.11 5.42
C LYS A 14 -7.06 10.77 4.70
N ALA A 15 -7.39 9.64 5.33
CA ALA A 15 -7.29 8.34 4.66
C ALA A 15 -8.19 8.28 3.43
N ASN A 16 -9.44 8.75 3.53
CA ASN A 16 -10.37 8.74 2.39
C ASN A 16 -9.86 9.56 1.20
N LEU A 17 -9.13 10.66 1.45
CA LEU A 17 -8.47 11.45 0.40
C LEU A 17 -7.27 10.72 -0.22
N LEU A 18 -6.49 10.01 0.59
CA LEU A 18 -5.24 9.37 0.16
C LEU A 18 -5.45 8.03 -0.55
N MET A 19 -6.46 7.24 -0.17
CA MET A 19 -6.54 5.83 -0.55
C MET A 19 -6.56 5.61 -2.07
N GLN A 20 -7.34 6.38 -2.83
CA GLN A 20 -7.39 6.22 -4.29
C GLN A 20 -6.07 6.68 -4.97
N PRO A 21 -5.54 7.88 -4.69
CA PRO A 21 -4.22 8.29 -5.19
C PRO A 21 -3.11 7.28 -4.90
N VAL A 22 -3.03 6.81 -3.65
CA VAL A 22 -2.00 5.86 -3.21
C VAL A 22 -2.15 4.52 -3.94
N TYR A 23 -3.38 4.02 -4.09
CA TYR A 23 -3.63 2.77 -4.81
C TYR A 23 -3.11 2.82 -6.25
N ILE A 24 -3.39 3.91 -6.98
CA ILE A 24 -2.90 4.10 -8.36
C ILE A 24 -1.36 4.06 -8.39
N ARG A 25 -0.71 4.77 -7.46
CA ARG A 25 0.76 4.85 -7.37
C ARG A 25 1.39 3.51 -7.02
N VAL A 26 0.77 2.77 -6.11
CA VAL A 26 1.21 1.43 -5.71
C VAL A 26 1.14 0.47 -6.89
N VAL A 27 0.01 0.40 -7.60
CA VAL A 27 -0.14 -0.51 -8.75
C VAL A 27 0.85 -0.16 -9.88
N ASP A 28 1.04 1.13 -10.19
CA ASP A 28 2.00 1.54 -11.21
C ASP A 28 3.45 1.19 -10.81
N ASN A 29 3.83 1.42 -9.56
CA ASN A 29 5.16 1.05 -9.06
C ASN A 29 5.36 -0.46 -9.01
N ILE A 30 4.33 -1.25 -8.69
CA ILE A 30 4.40 -2.71 -8.74
C ILE A 30 4.71 -3.17 -10.17
N ARG A 31 4.00 -2.63 -11.16
CA ARG A 31 4.24 -2.92 -12.59
C ARG A 31 5.68 -2.58 -12.98
N LYS A 32 6.16 -1.38 -12.65
CA LYS A 32 7.53 -0.94 -12.95
C LYS A 32 8.58 -1.85 -12.30
N GLN A 33 8.42 -2.17 -11.01
CA GLN A 33 9.38 -3.04 -10.30
C GLN A 33 9.35 -4.47 -10.80
N ALA A 34 8.19 -4.99 -11.20
CA ALA A 34 8.07 -6.30 -11.83
C ALA A 34 8.83 -6.36 -13.16
N GLU A 35 8.68 -5.34 -14.01
CA GLU A 35 9.41 -5.19 -15.28
C GLU A 35 10.94 -5.11 -15.04
N ILE A 36 11.39 -4.27 -14.10
CA ILE A 36 12.82 -4.06 -13.80
C ILE A 36 13.49 -5.32 -13.23
N ASN A 37 12.79 -6.06 -12.37
CA ASN A 37 13.35 -7.21 -11.64
C ASN A 37 13.00 -8.58 -12.27
N ASN A 38 12.36 -8.57 -13.45
CA ASN A 38 11.90 -9.76 -14.19
C ASN A 38 11.00 -10.68 -13.34
N TRP A 39 9.99 -10.11 -12.68
CA TRP A 39 8.94 -10.87 -12.00
C TRP A 39 7.67 -10.87 -12.85
N ASP A 40 7.01 -12.03 -12.92
CA ASP A 40 5.64 -12.11 -13.41
C ASP A 40 4.69 -11.68 -12.29
N VAL A 41 3.75 -10.78 -12.59
CA VAL A 41 2.75 -10.32 -11.60
C VAL A 41 1.34 -10.53 -12.11
N THR A 42 0.47 -11.03 -11.23
CA THR A 42 -0.97 -11.16 -11.50
C THR A 42 -1.77 -10.62 -10.33
N TYR A 43 -2.96 -10.12 -10.62
CA TYR A 43 -3.87 -9.56 -9.65
C TYR A 43 -5.15 -10.40 -9.57
N LYS A 44 -5.66 -10.60 -8.35
CA LYS A 44 -6.91 -11.29 -8.10
C LYS A 44 -7.75 -10.54 -7.09
N GLU A 45 -8.97 -10.20 -7.47
CA GLU A 45 -9.97 -9.69 -6.55
C GLU A 45 -10.72 -10.86 -5.89
N ILE A 46 -10.88 -10.79 -4.57
CA ILE A 46 -11.61 -11.75 -3.76
C ILE A 46 -12.68 -10.97 -3.02
N ASN A 47 -13.96 -11.27 -3.27
CA ASN A 47 -15.07 -10.52 -2.68
C ASN A 47 -15.61 -11.14 -1.38
N GLU A 48 -15.28 -12.41 -1.09
CA GLU A 48 -15.77 -13.14 0.08
C GLU A 48 -14.63 -13.80 0.88
N PRO A 49 -14.71 -13.85 2.21
CA PRO A 49 -15.72 -13.20 3.06
C PRO A 49 -15.54 -11.68 3.19
N PHE A 50 -14.41 -11.14 2.70
CA PHE A 50 -14.12 -9.70 2.70
C PHE A 50 -13.37 -9.30 1.43
N PRO A 51 -13.64 -8.12 0.85
CA PRO A 51 -12.92 -7.60 -0.31
C PRO A 51 -11.40 -7.58 -0.09
N SER A 52 -10.68 -8.27 -0.95
CA SER A 52 -9.21 -8.33 -0.95
C SER A 52 -8.70 -8.23 -2.38
N HIS A 53 -7.58 -7.53 -2.55
CA HIS A 53 -6.91 -7.43 -3.83
C HIS A 53 -5.53 -8.07 -3.70
N ILE A 54 -5.41 -9.31 -4.17
CA ILE A 54 -4.20 -10.12 -4.02
C ILE A 54 -3.27 -9.88 -5.21
N LEU A 55 -2.04 -9.51 -4.91
CA LEU A 55 -0.90 -9.50 -5.82
C LEU A 55 -0.17 -10.83 -5.65
N THR A 56 -0.03 -11.59 -6.74
CA THR A 56 0.85 -12.75 -6.84
C THR A 56 2.07 -12.36 -7.66
N GLN A 57 3.26 -12.51 -7.09
CA GLN A 57 4.56 -12.32 -7.75
C GLN A 57 5.19 -13.69 -7.98
N LYS A 58 5.65 -13.97 -9.20
CA LYS A 58 6.30 -15.22 -9.55
C LYS A 58 7.63 -14.96 -10.25
N LYS A 59 8.68 -15.67 -9.82
CA LYS A 59 9.99 -15.69 -10.46
C LYS A 59 10.63 -17.05 -10.22
N ARG A 60 10.85 -17.80 -11.30
CA ARG A 60 11.31 -19.21 -11.25
C ARG A 60 10.35 -20.04 -10.38
N ASP A 61 10.87 -20.68 -9.34
CA ASP A 61 10.10 -21.50 -8.38
C ASP A 61 9.57 -20.70 -7.17
N ILE A 62 9.84 -19.40 -7.11
CA ILE A 62 9.38 -18.52 -6.03
C ILE A 62 8.02 -17.94 -6.40
N VAL A 63 7.05 -18.13 -5.52
CA VAL A 63 5.73 -17.48 -5.56
C VAL A 63 5.52 -16.75 -4.25
N LYS A 64 5.22 -15.45 -4.32
CA LYS A 64 4.88 -14.60 -3.17
C LYS A 64 3.48 -14.04 -3.38
N GLU A 65 2.67 -14.02 -2.32
CA GLU A 65 1.35 -13.41 -2.34
C GLU A 65 1.26 -12.33 -1.25
N THR A 66 0.70 -11.18 -1.62
CA THR A 66 0.44 -10.09 -0.68
C THR A 66 -0.84 -9.36 -1.05
N ASN A 67 -1.50 -8.75 -0.07
CA ASN A 67 -2.68 -7.94 -0.31
C ASN A 67 -2.24 -6.50 -0.64
N VAL A 68 -2.65 -5.99 -1.80
CA VAL A 68 -2.33 -4.63 -2.27
C VAL A 68 -2.79 -3.57 -1.27
N TRP A 69 -3.89 -3.82 -0.54
CA TRP A 69 -4.36 -2.90 0.50
C TRP A 69 -3.35 -2.73 1.65
N PHE A 70 -2.61 -3.78 2.01
CA PHE A 70 -1.58 -3.67 3.05
C PHE A 70 -0.41 -2.81 2.60
N ILE A 71 -0.04 -2.89 1.32
CA ILE A 71 0.98 -2.00 0.74
C ILE A 71 0.47 -0.56 0.78
N CYS A 72 -0.79 -0.32 0.41
CA CYS A 72 -1.40 1.01 0.49
C CYS A 72 -1.40 1.56 1.93
N PHE A 73 -1.72 0.73 2.93
CA PHE A 73 -1.68 1.12 4.34
C PHE A 73 -0.26 1.43 4.83
N GLN A 74 0.75 0.67 4.40
CA GLN A 74 2.15 0.97 4.69
C GLN A 74 2.58 2.33 4.11
N VAL A 75 2.03 2.70 2.95
CA VAL A 75 2.24 4.05 2.38
C VAL A 75 1.50 5.09 3.22
N CYS A 76 0.20 4.93 3.48
CA CYS A 76 -0.62 5.98 4.11
C CYS A 76 -0.28 6.28 5.57
N PHE A 77 0.16 5.29 6.34
CA PHE A 77 0.22 5.39 7.81
C PHE A 77 1.66 5.53 8.33
N LYS A 78 1.79 6.12 9.53
CA LYS A 78 3.04 6.10 10.29
C LYS A 78 3.19 4.74 10.96
N GLU A 79 4.24 4.01 10.62
CA GLU A 79 4.64 2.75 11.29
C GLU A 79 3.62 1.61 11.25
N PHE A 80 2.81 1.53 10.20
CA PHE A 80 1.84 0.45 10.07
C PHE A 80 2.51 -0.91 9.90
N THR A 81 2.16 -1.84 10.79
CA THR A 81 2.48 -3.26 10.66
C THR A 81 1.20 -4.09 10.74
N THR A 82 1.17 -5.21 10.02
CA THR A 82 0.00 -6.12 10.04
C THR A 82 -0.11 -6.92 11.34
N GLU A 83 0.94 -6.92 12.17
CA GLU A 83 0.99 -7.66 13.44
C GLU A 83 0.40 -6.87 14.61
N LYS A 84 0.45 -5.53 14.54
CA LYS A 84 -0.06 -4.66 15.59
C LYS A 84 -1.53 -4.31 15.32
N ASN A 85 -2.37 -4.47 16.34
CA ASN A 85 -3.76 -4.03 16.31
C ASN A 85 -3.92 -2.69 17.06
N GLU A 86 -3.07 -1.72 16.72
CA GLU A 86 -3.05 -0.38 17.31
C GLU A 86 -3.77 0.61 16.38
N PRO A 87 -4.40 1.66 16.94
CA PRO A 87 -4.96 2.74 16.12
C PRO A 87 -3.87 3.41 15.27
N VAL A 88 -4.13 3.54 13.97
CA VAL A 88 -3.21 4.12 12.99
C VAL A 88 -3.36 5.64 12.90
N GLU A 89 -2.26 6.30 12.57
CA GLU A 89 -2.19 7.73 12.25
C GLU A 89 -1.78 7.91 10.79
N ILE A 90 -2.32 8.93 10.13
CA ILE A 90 -1.87 9.32 8.80
C ILE A 90 -0.46 9.90 8.87
N ASP A 91 0.35 9.55 7.88
CA ASP A 91 1.59 10.25 7.65
C ASP A 91 1.32 11.68 7.16
N SER A 92 1.47 12.63 8.08
CA SER A 92 1.26 14.06 7.85
C SER A 92 2.15 14.65 6.75
N MET A 93 3.19 13.93 6.30
CA MET A 93 3.96 14.35 5.13
C MET A 93 3.21 14.15 3.80
N LEU A 94 2.20 13.27 3.77
CA LEU A 94 1.47 12.90 2.55
C LEU A 94 0.26 13.79 2.28
N VAL A 95 -0.35 14.32 3.34
CA VAL A 95 -1.51 15.20 3.26
C VAL A 95 -1.51 16.17 4.43
N ASN A 96 -1.59 17.46 4.13
CA ASN A 96 -1.65 18.50 5.15
C ASN A 96 -3.05 18.60 5.78
N ASP A 97 -3.20 19.45 6.80
CA ASP A 97 -4.49 19.61 7.50
C ASP A 97 -5.58 20.25 6.63
N SER A 98 -5.22 20.88 5.51
CA SER A 98 -6.16 21.42 4.53
C SER A 98 -6.63 20.38 3.50
N GLY A 99 -6.13 19.15 3.56
CA GLY A 99 -6.47 18.07 2.62
C GLY A 99 -5.69 18.12 1.30
N GLU A 100 -4.66 18.96 1.20
CA GLU A 100 -3.80 19.01 0.02
C GLU A 100 -2.79 17.86 0.06
N LEU A 101 -2.71 17.12 -1.05
CA LEU A 101 -1.85 15.96 -1.21
C LEU A 101 -0.44 16.36 -1.61
N ASN A 102 0.54 15.80 -0.93
CA ASN A 102 1.95 15.90 -1.30
C ASN A 102 2.32 14.75 -2.24
N TRP A 103 2.14 14.97 -3.54
CA TRP A 103 2.38 13.97 -4.58
C TRP A 103 3.81 13.43 -4.59
N ASP A 104 4.79 14.27 -4.31
CA ASP A 104 6.21 13.91 -4.33
C ASP A 104 6.54 12.95 -3.18
N GLU A 105 6.05 13.23 -1.97
CA GLU A 105 6.24 12.32 -0.83
C GLU A 105 5.43 11.02 -0.99
N ILE A 106 4.24 11.07 -1.59
CA ILE A 106 3.46 9.86 -1.91
C ILE A 106 4.24 8.95 -2.87
N GLU A 107 4.78 9.50 -3.96
CA GLU A 107 5.56 8.73 -4.93
C GLU A 107 6.84 8.18 -4.30
N LYS A 108 7.60 9.03 -3.58
CA LYS A 108 8.85 8.63 -2.91
C LYS A 108 8.61 7.51 -1.91
N LYS A 109 7.60 7.62 -1.04
CA LYS A 109 7.29 6.58 -0.05
C LYS A 109 6.80 5.29 -0.73
N THR A 110 6.01 5.42 -1.79
CA THR A 110 5.55 4.27 -2.59
C THR A 110 6.71 3.54 -3.25
N GLN A 111 7.65 4.26 -3.87
CA GLN A 111 8.85 3.67 -4.47
C GLN A 111 9.68 2.90 -3.45
N LEU A 112 9.93 3.50 -2.28
CA LEU A 112 10.69 2.87 -1.20
C LEU A 112 10.03 1.56 -0.75
N ILE A 113 8.73 1.60 -0.48
CA ILE A 113 7.96 0.44 0.01
C ILE A 113 7.90 -0.64 -1.07
N VAL A 114 7.45 -0.30 -2.28
CA VAL A 114 7.24 -1.28 -3.36
C VAL A 114 8.57 -1.94 -3.77
N SER A 115 9.67 -1.19 -3.87
CA SER A 115 10.97 -1.77 -4.24
C SER A 115 11.41 -2.85 -3.25
N SER A 116 11.13 -2.66 -1.95
CA SER A 116 11.49 -3.66 -0.92
C SER A 116 10.78 -5.01 -1.09
N PHE A 117 9.59 -5.04 -1.72
CA PHE A 117 8.87 -6.29 -2.01
C PHE A 117 9.47 -7.09 -3.16
N PHE A 118 10.22 -6.43 -4.06
CA PHE A 118 10.81 -7.05 -5.25
C PHE A 118 12.30 -7.34 -5.10
N SER A 119 12.95 -6.88 -4.03
CA SER A 119 14.32 -7.23 -3.69
C SER A 119 14.47 -8.74 -3.47
N ASP A 120 15.46 -9.33 -4.14
CA ASP A 120 15.91 -10.70 -3.91
C ASP A 120 16.72 -10.70 -2.59
N ASN A 121 16.07 -10.92 -1.44
CA ASN A 121 16.79 -11.28 -0.20
C ASN A 121 17.37 -12.70 -0.31
#